data_AF-V5ICD5-F1
#
_entry.id   AF-V5ICD5-F1
#
_cell.length_a   1.000
_cell.length_b   1.000
_cell.length_c   1.000
_cell.angle_alpha   90.00
_cell.angle_beta   90.00
_cell.angle_gamma   90.00
#
_symmetry.space_group_name_H-M   'P 1'
#
loop_
_entity.id
_entity.type
_entity.pdbx_description
1 polymer ?
#
loop_
_entity_poly.entity_id
_entity_poly.type
_entity_poly.pdbx_seq_one_letter_code
_entity_poly.pdbx_strand_id
1 'polypeptide(L)'
;MSPALLRFLRQMFVSLFVGRSEAICEKVFLKVAEVPKLHLLREGVRLFLRHFFLRDADQVDPSLRATLEERVAAAEDVLSLGDKKAVL
;
A
#
# COMPACT_ATOMS: atom_id res chain seq x y z
N MET A 1 -4.90 16.20 -5.92
CA MET A 1 -5.58 15.65 -4.72
C MET A 1 -5.62 16.72 -3.64
N SER A 2 -6.68 16.79 -2.83
CA SER A 2 -6.71 17.74 -1.71
C SER A 2 -5.67 17.33 -0.65
N PRO A 3 -5.00 18.27 0.03
CA PRO A 3 -4.06 17.96 1.10
C PRO A 3 -4.69 17.15 2.25
N ALA A 4 -5.99 17.35 2.50
CA ALA A 4 -6.76 16.58 3.49
C ALA A 4 -6.89 15.11 3.08
N LEU A 5 -7.18 14.83 1.80
CA LEU A 5 -7.29 13.45 1.30
C LEU A 5 -5.96 12.72 1.36
N LEU A 6 -4.85 13.36 0.99
CA LEU A 6 -3.52 12.76 1.08
C LEU A 6 -3.16 12.38 2.52
N ARG A 7 -3.46 13.28 3.47
CA ARG A 7 -3.25 13.02 4.90
C ARG A 7 -4.09 11.87 5.41
N PHE A 8 -5.38 11.83 5.03
CA PHE A 8 -6.28 10.74 5.38
C PHE A 8 -5.77 9.39 4.84
N LEU A 9 -5.41 9.33 3.56
CA LEU A 9 -4.89 8.10 2.94
C LEU A 9 -3.61 7.64 3.65
N ARG A 10 -2.68 8.55 3.96
CA ARG A 10 -1.49 8.21 4.74
C ARG A 10 -1.84 7.62 6.09
N GLN A 11 -2.69 8.28 6.88
CA GLN A 11 -3.09 7.78 8.20
C GLN A 11 -3.74 6.40 8.12
N MET A 12 -4.56 6.17 7.10
CA MET A 12 -5.16 4.87 6.83
C MET A 12 -4.09 3.79 6.58
N PHE A 13 -3.09 4.07 5.73
CA PHE A 13 -2.01 3.12 5.46
C PHE A 13 -1.06 2.93 6.65
N VAL A 14 -0.74 3.98 7.43
CA VAL A 14 0.03 3.83 8.67
C VAL A 14 -0.71 2.93 9.65
N SER A 15 -2.01 3.16 9.84
CA SER A 15 -2.85 2.33 10.72
C SER A 15 -2.92 0.88 10.26
N LEU A 16 -2.97 0.64 8.94
CA LEU A 16 -2.92 -0.71 8.38
C LEU A 16 -1.57 -1.38 8.65
N PHE A 17 -0.46 -0.74 8.27
CA PHE A 17 0.86 -1.37 8.32
C PHE A 17 1.42 -1.51 9.73
N VAL A 18 1.17 -0.54 10.61
CA VAL A 18 1.66 -0.56 12.00
C VAL A 18 0.67 -1.26 12.93
N GLY A 19 -0.64 -1.04 12.72
CA GLY A 19 -1.69 -1.51 13.62
C GLY A 19 -2.21 -2.90 13.33
N ARG A 20 -1.71 -3.60 12.30
CA ARG A 20 -2.10 -4.97 11.92
C ARG A 20 -0.89 -5.85 11.65
N SER A 21 -1.07 -7.15 11.85
CA SER A 21 -0.07 -8.14 11.47
C SER A 21 0.10 -8.18 9.95
N GLU A 22 1.27 -8.66 9.52
CA GLU A 22 1.62 -8.81 8.12
C GLU A 22 0.60 -9.68 7.37
N ALA A 23 0.23 -10.83 7.93
CA ALA A 23 -0.77 -11.72 7.34
C ALA A 23 -2.15 -11.06 7.13
N ILE A 24 -2.53 -10.09 7.98
CA ILE A 24 -3.77 -9.32 7.76
C ILE A 24 -3.59 -8.32 6.62
N CYS A 25 -2.45 -7.63 6.57
CA CYS A 25 -2.14 -6.70 5.49
C CYS A 25 -2.14 -7.43 4.14
N GLU A 26 -1.45 -8.56 4.06
CA GLU A 26 -1.37 -9.40 2.87
C GLU A 26 -2.77 -9.83 2.39
N LYS A 27 -3.63 -10.31 3.30
CA LYS A 27 -5.03 -10.67 2.98
C LYS A 27 -5.82 -9.49 2.41
N VAL A 28 -5.59 -8.27 2.89
CA VAL A 28 -6.25 -7.07 2.35
C VAL A 28 -5.80 -6.80 0.92
N PHE A 29 -4.49 -6.81 0.66
CA PHE A 29 -3.97 -6.56 -0.69
C PHE A 29 -4.30 -7.69 -1.67
N LEU A 30 -4.35 -8.95 -1.21
CA LEU A 30 -4.79 -10.11 -2.00
C LEU A 30 -6.23 -9.93 -2.49
N LYS A 31 -7.15 -9.51 -1.60
CA LYS A 31 -8.54 -9.22 -1.99
C LYS A 31 -8.64 -8.14 -3.06
N VAL A 32 -7.75 -7.15 -3.05
CA VAL A 32 -7.69 -6.11 -4.10
C VAL A 32 -7.06 -6.66 -5.39
N ALA A 33 -6.02 -7.50 -5.26
CA ALA A 33 -5.33 -8.13 -6.37
C ALA A 33 -6.23 -9.06 -7.19
N GLU A 34 -7.11 -9.82 -6.53
CA GLU A 34 -7.97 -10.83 -7.15
C GLU A 34 -9.11 -10.24 -7.99
N VAL A 35 -9.48 -8.97 -7.81
CA VAL A 35 -10.59 -8.35 -8.56
C VAL A 35 -10.09 -7.82 -9.90
N PRO A 36 -10.50 -8.40 -11.06
CA PRO A 36 -9.92 -8.03 -12.36
C PRO A 36 -10.10 -6.56 -12.72
N LYS A 37 -11.26 -5.99 -12.36
CA LYS A 37 -11.66 -4.60 -12.68
C LYS A 37 -10.91 -3.52 -11.89
N LEU A 38 -10.03 -3.88 -10.96
CA LEU A 38 -9.32 -2.94 -10.09
C LEU A 38 -7.91 -2.58 -10.54
N HIS A 39 -7.54 -2.82 -11.82
CA HIS A 39 -6.21 -2.48 -12.35
C HIS A 39 -5.73 -1.07 -12.00
N LEU A 40 -6.54 -0.04 -12.34
CA LEU A 40 -6.18 1.36 -12.05
C LEU A 40 -6.05 1.63 -10.55
N LEU A 41 -6.82 0.95 -9.71
CA LEU A 41 -6.69 1.07 -8.26
C LEU A 41 -5.37 0.45 -7.79
N ARG A 42 -4.97 -0.71 -8.32
CA ARG A 42 -3.70 -1.36 -7.96
C ARG A 42 -2.51 -0.48 -8.33
N GLU A 43 -2.50 0.05 -9.55
CA GLU A 43 -1.49 1.03 -9.98
C GLU A 43 -1.49 2.28 -9.11
N GLY A 44 -2.67 2.86 -8.87
CA GLY A 44 -2.81 4.05 -8.03
C GLY A 44 -2.30 3.84 -6.61
N VAL A 45 -2.58 2.67 -6.01
CA VAL A 45 -2.10 2.32 -4.67
C VAL A 45 -0.58 2.13 -4.67
N ARG A 46 0.01 1.40 -5.63
CA ARG A 46 1.48 1.26 -5.73
C ARG A 46 2.17 2.61 -5.86
N LEU A 47 1.70 3.46 -6.77
CA LEU A 47 2.22 4.82 -6.94
C LEU A 47 2.08 5.65 -5.67
N PHE A 48 0.94 5.55 -4.98
CA PHE A 48 0.72 6.23 -3.72
C PHE A 48 1.72 5.79 -2.64
N LEU A 49 1.87 4.48 -2.46
CA LEU A 49 2.77 3.91 -1.45
C LEU A 49 4.22 4.33 -1.70
N ARG A 50 4.68 4.25 -2.95
CA ARG A 50 6.05 4.59 -3.31
C ARG A 50 6.36 6.09 -3.25
N HIS A 51 5.46 6.92 -3.77
CA HIS A 51 5.77 8.33 -4.02
C HIS A 51 5.19 9.31 -2.98
N PHE A 52 4.16 8.90 -2.23
CA PHE A 52 3.45 9.77 -1.29
C PHE A 52 3.44 9.25 0.15
N PHE A 53 3.54 7.94 0.35
CA PHE A 53 3.62 7.33 1.67
C PHE A 53 5.06 7.25 2.15
N LEU A 54 5.94 6.56 1.42
CA LEU A 54 7.34 6.39 1.81
C LEU A 54 8.17 7.67 1.68
N ARG A 55 7.86 8.54 0.72
CA ARG A 55 8.58 9.81 0.53
C ARG A 55 8.38 10.80 1.68
N ASP A 56 7.20 10.80 2.30
CA ASP A 56 6.87 11.63 3.45
C ASP A 56 6.98 10.83 4.78
N ALA A 57 7.62 9.65 4.75
CA ALA A 57 7.82 8.82 5.95
C ALA A 57 8.72 9.50 7.00
N ASP A 58 9.39 10.59 6.63
CA ASP A 58 10.13 11.45 7.56
C ASP A 58 9.21 12.10 8.62
N GLN A 59 7.89 12.13 8.37
CA GLN A 59 6.87 12.53 9.36
C GLN A 59 6.41 11.37 10.24
N VAL A 60 6.84 10.14 9.94
CA VAL A 60 6.61 8.94 10.75
C VAL A 60 7.85 8.70 11.60
N ASP A 61 7.68 8.06 12.75
CA ASP A 61 8.80 7.69 13.64
C ASP A 61 9.91 6.99 12.83
N PRO A 62 11.16 7.51 12.84
CA PRO A 62 12.28 6.93 12.11
C PRO A 62 12.52 5.45 12.43
N SER A 63 12.16 5.00 13.64
CA SER A 63 12.27 3.60 14.04
C SER A 63 11.35 2.66 13.27
N LEU A 64 10.23 3.17 12.72
CA LEU A 64 9.26 2.40 11.96
C LEU A 64 9.56 2.37 10.46
N ARG A 65 10.51 3.18 9.98
CA ARG A 65 10.77 3.36 8.54
C ARG A 65 11.10 2.05 7.84
N ALA A 66 12.05 1.28 8.39
CA ALA A 66 12.45 0.00 7.81
C ALA A 66 11.27 -0.99 7.73
N THR A 67 10.49 -1.10 8.81
CA THR A 67 9.29 -1.93 8.82
C THR A 67 8.25 -1.44 7.79
N LEU A 68 8.06 -0.13 7.64
CA LEU A 68 7.12 0.39 6.64
C LEU A 68 7.59 0.12 5.21
N GLU A 69 8.88 0.23 4.93
CA GLU A 69 9.47 -0.10 3.63
C GLU A 69 9.25 -1.58 3.29
N GLU A 70 9.51 -2.49 4.23
CA GLU A 70 9.25 -3.94 4.07
C GLU A 70 7.76 -4.22 3.82
N ARG A 71 6.88 -3.61 4.62
CA ARG A 71 5.43 -3.81 4.49
C ARG A 71 4.88 -3.25 3.18
N VAL A 72 5.44 -2.13 2.70
CA VAL A 72 5.09 -1.57 1.39
C VAL A 72 5.56 -2.49 0.27
N ALA A 73 6.79 -2.99 0.32
CA ALA A 73 7.31 -3.92 -0.69
C ALA A 73 6.42 -5.18 -0.80
N ALA A 74 6.07 -5.79 0.32
CA ALA A 74 5.16 -6.94 0.35
C ALA A 74 3.78 -6.62 -0.26
N ALA A 75 3.24 -5.43 0.01
CA ALA A 75 1.98 -4.99 -0.59
C ALA A 75 2.10 -4.79 -2.11
N GLU A 76 3.19 -4.19 -2.59
CA GLU A 76 3.43 -3.99 -4.03
C GLU A 76 3.56 -5.33 -4.78
N ASP A 77 4.23 -6.31 -4.19
CA ASP A 77 4.38 -7.66 -4.76
C ASP A 77 3.02 -8.33 -4.93
N VAL A 78 2.20 -8.32 -3.88
CA VAL A 78 0.84 -8.89 -3.90
C VAL A 78 -0.04 -8.20 -4.94
N LEU A 79 -0.02 -6.87 -4.99
CA LEU A 79 -0.80 -6.11 -5.96
C LEU A 79 -0.37 -6.41 -7.41
N SER A 80 0.92 -6.66 -7.63
CA SER A 80 1.46 -7.01 -8.95
C SER A 80 1.06 -8.40 -9.45
N LEU A 81 0.64 -9.31 -8.55
CA LEU A 81 0.08 -10.62 -8.94
C LEU A 81 -1.25 -10.48 -9.69
N GLY A 82 -2.07 -9.48 -9.30
CA GLY A 82 -3.37 -9.21 -9.93
C GLY A 82 -3.24 -8.75 -11.38
N ASP A 83 -2.16 -8.07 -11.73
CA ASP A 83 -1.90 -7.61 -13.10
C ASP A 83 -1.43 -8.76 -14.00
N LYS A 84 -0.64 -9.69 -13.47
CA LYS A 84 -0.22 -10.90 -14.21
C LYS A 84 -1.39 -11.81 -14.57
N LYS A 85 -2.42 -11.88 -13.72
CA LYS A 85 -3.65 -12.64 -13.98
C LYS A 85 -4.60 -11.97 -14.97
N ALA A 86 -4.53 -10.65 -15.16
CA ALA A 86 -5.43 -9.93 -16.06
C ALA A 86 -4.98 -9.97 -17.54
N VAL A 87 -3.76 -10.44 -17.81
CA VAL A 87 -3.14 -10.48 -19.15
C VAL A 87 -3.22 -11.88 -19.79
N LEU A 88 -3.76 -12.88 -19.08
CA LEU A 88 -4.06 -14.23 -19.58
C LEU A 88 -5.57 -14.42 -19.71
#